data_AF-A0A453LC17-F1
#
_entry.id   AF-A0A453LC17-F1
#
_cell.length_a   1.000
_cell.length_b   1.000
_cell.length_c   1.000
_cell.angle_alpha   90.00
_cell.angle_beta   90.00
_cell.angle_gamma   90.00
#
_symmetry.space_group_name_H-M   'P 1'
#
loop_
_entity.id
_entity.type
_entity.pdbx_description
1 polymer ?
#
loop_
_entity_poly.entity_id
_entity_poly.type
_entity_poly.pdbx_seq_one_letter_code
_entity_poly.pdbx_strand_id
1 'polypeptide(L)'
;MQFGSAVSELRAQVEMMVLSADGNDGMRTCVLRPSNLFGPGDSSLVRFVAGYARSPLGKFVIGSGGSKSDFTYVENVVHANICAEQALCSNAASVAGKPFFVTNGEPIETWEFVSCMMEAMGCQRPRVNLPAKMLLFAAQFSNMIHHRLGLQMSSTPPLYPDAVYFLSHTRTFNISKARRQLGYAPTVSLEV
;
A
#
# COMPACT_ATOMS: atom_id res chain seq x y z
N MET A 1 5.27 -18.97 -5.76
CA MET A 1 4.60 -17.85 -5.07
C MET A 1 3.21 -17.73 -5.67
N GLN A 2 2.15 -17.80 -4.87
CA GLN A 2 0.78 -17.56 -5.35
C GLN A 2 0.49 -16.07 -5.11
N PHE A 3 0.38 -15.27 -6.16
CA PHE A 3 0.12 -13.83 -6.05
C PHE A 3 -1.38 -13.57 -5.96
N GLY A 4 -1.80 -12.69 -5.05
CA GLY A 4 -3.22 -12.36 -4.84
C GLY A 4 -3.84 -11.50 -5.95
N SER A 5 -3.04 -10.86 -6.81
CA SER A 5 -3.50 -10.06 -7.94
C SER A 5 -2.49 -10.07 -9.09
N ALA A 6 -2.97 -9.94 -10.34
CA ALA A 6 -2.13 -9.89 -11.54
C ALA A 6 -1.10 -8.74 -11.52
N VAL A 7 -1.46 -7.61 -10.90
CA VAL A 7 -0.54 -6.47 -10.71
C VAL A 7 0.62 -6.84 -9.77
N SER A 8 0.35 -7.62 -8.71
CA SER A 8 1.40 -8.04 -7.77
C SER A 8 2.37 -9.02 -8.43
N GLU A 9 1.84 -9.91 -9.26
CA GLU A 9 2.64 -10.83 -10.07
C GLU A 9 3.52 -10.08 -11.07
N LEU A 10 2.95 -9.14 -11.83
CA LEU A 10 3.71 -8.31 -12.77
C LEU A 10 4.83 -7.55 -12.06
N ARG A 11 4.53 -6.92 -10.91
CA ARG A 11 5.54 -6.21 -10.11
C ARG A 11 6.67 -7.13 -9.65
N ALA A 12 6.35 -8.36 -9.23
CA ALA A 12 7.35 -9.34 -8.84
C ALA A 12 8.23 -9.78 -10.03
N GLN A 13 7.65 -9.96 -11.22
CA GLN A 13 8.39 -10.27 -12.43
C GLN A 13 9.35 -9.14 -12.82
N VAL A 14 8.86 -7.90 -12.83
CA VAL A 14 9.70 -6.71 -13.09
C VAL A 14 10.82 -6.59 -12.07
N GLU A 15 10.54 -6.81 -10.78
CA GLU A 15 11.57 -6.83 -9.75
C GLU A 15 12.65 -7.89 -10.04
N MET A 16 12.25 -9.12 -10.38
CA MET A 16 13.22 -10.16 -10.72
C MET A 16 14.10 -9.78 -11.91
N MET A 17 13.51 -9.16 -12.94
CA MET A 17 14.27 -8.68 -14.11
C MET A 17 15.31 -7.63 -13.71
N VAL A 18 14.92 -6.62 -12.91
CA VAL A 18 15.83 -5.57 -12.45
C VAL A 18 16.97 -6.14 -11.62
N LEU A 19 16.66 -7.04 -10.68
CA LEU A 19 17.68 -7.66 -9.83
C LEU A 19 18.62 -8.58 -10.62
N SER A 20 18.10 -9.29 -11.64
CA SER A 20 18.93 -10.15 -12.51
C SER A 20 19.86 -9.38 -13.43
N ALA A 21 19.58 -8.09 -13.68
CA ALA A 21 20.44 -7.22 -14.46
C ALA A 21 21.63 -6.67 -13.66
N ASP A 22 21.69 -6.88 -12.33
CA ASP A 22 22.84 -6.44 -11.54
C ASP A 22 24.13 -7.15 -11.97
N GLY A 23 25.18 -6.37 -12.19
CA GLY A 23 26.49 -6.86 -12.62
C GLY A 23 26.61 -7.12 -14.12
N ASN A 24 25.51 -7.06 -14.90
CA ASN A 24 25.59 -7.16 -16.36
C ASN A 24 26.08 -5.83 -16.95
N ASP A 25 27.07 -5.87 -17.83
CA ASP A 25 27.67 -4.70 -18.49
C ASP A 25 28.13 -3.57 -17.53
N GLY A 26 28.48 -3.92 -16.28
CA GLY A 26 28.86 -2.96 -15.24
C GLY A 26 27.68 -2.21 -14.60
N MET A 27 26.44 -2.53 -14.97
CA MET A 27 25.23 -1.97 -14.36
C MET A 27 25.10 -2.41 -12.90
N ARG A 28 24.71 -1.48 -12.01
CA ARG A 28 24.36 -1.79 -10.62
C ARG A 28 22.89 -1.47 -10.39
N THR A 29 22.16 -2.38 -9.78
CA THR A 29 20.73 -2.24 -9.55
C THR A 29 20.35 -2.50 -8.10
N CYS A 30 19.28 -1.88 -7.63
CA CYS A 30 18.58 -2.29 -6.43
C CYS A 30 17.09 -1.98 -6.59
N VAL A 31 16.26 -2.53 -5.72
CA VAL A 31 14.80 -2.32 -5.80
C VAL A 31 14.27 -1.73 -4.50
N LEU A 32 13.54 -0.63 -4.62
CA LEU A 32 12.83 -0.01 -3.51
C LEU A 32 11.37 -0.46 -3.50
N ARG A 33 10.89 -0.85 -2.32
CA ARG A 33 9.53 -1.32 -2.05
C ARG A 33 8.86 -0.35 -1.08
N PRO A 34 8.31 0.78 -1.57
CA PRO A 34 7.52 1.65 -0.73
C PRO A 34 6.25 0.95 -0.25
N SER A 35 5.79 1.30 0.95
CA SER A 35 4.46 0.88 1.43
C SER A 35 3.37 1.78 0.84
N ASN A 36 2.23 1.95 1.52
CA ASN A 36 1.11 2.76 1.06
C ASN A 36 1.56 4.21 0.82
N LEU A 37 1.78 4.55 -0.44
CA LEU A 37 2.26 5.85 -0.87
C LEU A 37 1.15 6.90 -0.76
N PHE A 38 1.47 8.05 -0.19
CA PHE A 38 0.57 9.19 -0.12
C PHE A 38 1.34 10.51 -0.21
N GLY A 39 0.64 11.59 -0.56
CA GLY A 39 1.22 12.93 -0.64
C GLY A 39 0.61 13.76 -1.77
N PRO A 40 1.14 14.97 -2.02
CA PRO A 40 0.68 15.83 -3.10
C PRO A 40 0.70 15.09 -4.46
N GLY A 41 -0.41 15.18 -5.21
CA GLY A 41 -0.56 14.50 -6.49
C GLY A 41 -1.00 13.03 -6.42
N ASP A 42 -1.16 12.45 -5.23
CA ASP A 42 -1.72 11.10 -5.10
C ASP A 42 -3.19 11.07 -5.53
N SER A 43 -3.47 10.32 -6.60
CA SER A 43 -4.81 10.07 -7.11
C SER A 43 -5.34 8.67 -6.78
N SER A 44 -4.59 7.86 -6.03
CA SER A 44 -4.94 6.49 -5.70
C SER A 44 -5.55 6.40 -4.30
N LEU A 45 -4.78 6.70 -3.24
CA LEU A 45 -5.26 6.55 -1.87
C LEU A 45 -6.30 7.63 -1.55
N VAL A 46 -6.03 8.88 -1.93
CA VAL A 46 -7.01 9.98 -1.78
C VAL A 46 -8.32 9.67 -2.50
N ARG A 47 -8.28 9.18 -3.75
CA ARG A 47 -9.48 8.80 -4.50
C ARG A 47 -10.23 7.64 -3.85
N PHE A 48 -9.50 6.64 -3.37
CA PHE A 48 -10.08 5.51 -2.66
C PHE A 48 -10.84 5.99 -1.41
N VAL A 49 -10.19 6.78 -0.54
CA VAL A 49 -10.82 7.29 0.69
C VAL A 49 -12.00 8.22 0.35
N ALA A 50 -11.85 9.10 -0.64
CA ALA A 50 -12.92 10.01 -1.06
C ALA A 50 -14.13 9.27 -1.66
N GLY A 51 -13.90 8.19 -2.40
CA GLY A 51 -14.95 7.30 -2.91
C GLY A 51 -15.63 6.52 -1.78
N TYR A 52 -14.85 6.00 -0.85
CA TYR A 52 -15.35 5.30 0.33
C TYR A 52 -16.24 6.20 1.20
N ALA A 53 -15.77 7.42 1.50
CA ALA A 53 -16.46 8.39 2.33
C ALA A 53 -17.83 8.80 1.76
N ARG A 54 -17.95 8.87 0.43
CA ARG A 54 -19.21 9.20 -0.26
C ARG A 54 -20.14 8.00 -0.46
N SER A 55 -19.64 6.78 -0.27
CA SER A 55 -20.44 5.57 -0.41
C SER A 55 -21.35 5.36 0.81
N PRO A 56 -22.41 4.53 0.70
CA PRO A 56 -23.19 4.10 1.87
C PRO A 56 -22.34 3.42 2.95
N LEU A 57 -21.16 2.91 2.58
CA LEU A 57 -20.22 2.27 3.50
C LEU A 57 -19.34 3.26 4.27
N GLY A 58 -19.31 4.55 3.89
CA GLY A 58 -18.42 5.56 4.50
C GLY A 58 -18.62 5.79 6.00
N LYS A 59 -19.70 5.28 6.58
CA LYS A 59 -20.00 5.34 8.03
C LYS A 59 -19.36 4.20 8.83
N PHE A 60 -18.85 3.19 8.14
CA PHE A 60 -18.36 1.96 8.75
C PHE A 60 -16.83 1.91 8.79
N VAL A 61 -16.32 1.29 9.84
CA VAL A 61 -14.95 0.82 9.99
C VAL A 61 -14.93 -0.64 9.58
N ILE A 62 -14.14 -1.01 8.58
CA ILE A 62 -14.05 -2.39 8.08
C ILE A 62 -13.11 -3.21 8.97
N GLY A 63 -13.62 -4.30 9.53
CA GLY A 63 -12.89 -5.15 10.46
C GLY A 63 -13.02 -4.68 11.90
N SER A 64 -11.98 -4.89 12.70
CA SER A 64 -11.93 -4.53 14.13
C SER A 64 -11.41 -3.11 14.40
N GLY A 65 -11.00 -2.37 13.35
CA GLY A 65 -10.41 -1.02 13.48
C GLY A 65 -8.93 -1.01 13.87
N GLY A 66 -8.45 -1.97 14.67
CA GLY A 66 -7.07 -2.02 15.18
C GLY A 66 -6.01 -2.57 14.22
N SER A 67 -6.27 -2.61 12.90
CA SER A 67 -5.26 -2.99 11.91
C SER A 67 -4.23 -1.87 11.78
N LYS A 68 -2.94 -2.21 11.78
CA LYS A 68 -1.85 -1.22 11.60
C LYS A 68 -1.23 -1.34 10.23
N SER A 69 -0.93 -0.21 9.59
CA SER A 69 -0.25 -0.18 8.30
C SER A 69 0.87 0.84 8.30
N ASP A 70 1.95 0.52 7.58
CA ASP A 70 2.95 1.50 7.22
C ASP A 70 2.48 2.35 6.04
N PHE A 71 2.63 3.67 6.17
CA PHE A 71 2.48 4.62 5.07
C PHE A 71 3.84 5.19 4.68
N THR A 72 3.97 5.63 3.43
CA THR A 72 5.18 6.27 2.94
C THR A 72 4.82 7.59 2.29
N TYR A 73 5.35 8.69 2.81
CA TYR A 73 5.17 10.00 2.18
C TYR A 73 5.98 10.07 0.87
N VAL A 74 5.42 10.73 -0.15
CA VAL A 74 6.04 10.78 -1.49
C VAL A 74 7.46 11.34 -1.48
N GLU A 75 7.74 12.37 -0.68
CA GLU A 75 9.10 12.93 -0.58
C GLU A 75 10.07 11.98 0.11
N ASN A 76 9.61 11.13 1.04
CA ASN A 76 10.43 10.09 1.63
C ASN A 76 10.80 9.01 0.61
N VAL A 77 9.93 8.71 -0.36
CA VAL A 77 10.28 7.81 -1.47
C VAL A 77 11.34 8.44 -2.38
N VAL A 78 11.21 9.74 -2.68
CA VAL A 78 12.24 10.46 -3.45
C VAL A 78 13.57 10.44 -2.71
N HIS A 79 13.56 10.75 -1.41
CA HIS A 79 14.75 10.67 -0.57
C HIS A 79 15.37 9.26 -0.57
N ALA A 80 14.55 8.21 -0.48
CA ALA A 80 15.03 6.83 -0.57
C ALA A 80 15.71 6.51 -1.91
N ASN A 81 15.25 7.07 -3.02
CA ASN A 81 15.91 6.91 -4.32
C ASN A 81 17.30 7.56 -4.34
N ILE A 82 17.43 8.76 -3.76
CA ILE A 82 18.72 9.45 -3.64
C ILE A 82 19.67 8.63 -2.76
N CYS A 83 19.22 8.15 -1.61
CA CYS A 83 20.01 7.27 -0.74
C CYS A 83 20.43 5.98 -1.47
N ALA A 84 19.54 5.39 -2.25
CA ALA A 84 19.81 4.17 -2.99
C ALA A 84 20.89 4.38 -4.06
N GLU A 85 20.82 5.48 -4.81
CA GLU A 85 21.83 5.85 -5.81
C GLU A 85 23.20 6.06 -5.16
N GLN A 86 23.27 6.89 -4.11
CA GLN A 86 24.50 7.11 -3.35
C GLN A 86 25.10 5.83 -2.77
N ALA A 87 24.26 4.93 -2.24
CA ALA A 87 24.69 3.67 -1.66
C ALA A 87 25.12 2.64 -2.73
N LEU A 88 24.54 2.68 -3.93
CA LEU A 88 25.01 1.88 -5.07
C LEU A 88 26.40 2.34 -5.54
N CYS A 89 26.68 3.65 -5.53
CA CYS A 89 27.99 4.17 -5.87
C CYS A 89 29.06 3.91 -4.80
N SER A 90 28.71 4.09 -3.52
CA SER A 90 29.68 4.03 -2.41
C SER A 90 29.80 2.65 -1.76
N ASN A 91 28.75 1.82 -1.81
CA ASN A 91 28.65 0.56 -1.07
C ASN A 91 27.93 -0.53 -1.89
N ALA A 92 28.27 -0.62 -3.18
CA ALA A 92 27.67 -1.56 -4.12
C ALA A 92 27.59 -3.00 -3.57
N ALA A 93 28.65 -3.50 -2.94
CA ALA A 93 28.69 -4.87 -2.40
C ALA A 93 27.56 -5.16 -1.38
N SER A 94 27.14 -4.16 -0.61
CA SER A 94 26.08 -4.29 0.37
C SER A 94 24.69 -4.10 -0.23
N VAL A 95 24.56 -3.33 -1.33
CA VAL A 95 23.27 -2.82 -1.85
C VAL A 95 22.84 -3.45 -3.17
N ALA A 96 23.79 -3.68 -4.07
CA ALA A 96 23.57 -4.17 -5.42
C ALA A 96 22.84 -5.52 -5.43
N GLY A 97 21.92 -5.69 -6.39
CA GLY A 97 21.12 -6.89 -6.57
C GLY A 97 20.15 -7.21 -5.43
N LYS A 98 19.78 -6.22 -4.59
CA LYS A 98 18.92 -6.45 -3.42
C LYS A 98 17.67 -5.56 -3.38
N PRO A 99 16.57 -6.10 -2.82
CA PRO A 99 15.38 -5.31 -2.51
C PRO A 99 15.42 -4.70 -1.10
N PHE A 100 14.76 -3.55 -0.94
CA PHE A 100 14.67 -2.78 0.29
C PHE A 100 13.25 -2.26 0.51
N PHE A 101 12.67 -2.51 1.69
CA PHE A 101 11.45 -1.83 2.10
C PHE A 101 11.77 -0.41 2.56
N VAL A 102 10.97 0.55 2.11
CA VAL A 102 11.08 1.96 2.50
C VAL A 102 9.71 2.44 2.97
N THR A 103 9.66 2.96 4.18
CA THR A 103 8.42 3.46 4.82
C THR A 103 8.76 4.68 5.67
N ASN A 104 7.73 5.36 6.21
CA ASN A 104 7.94 6.38 7.23
C ASN A 104 8.45 5.79 8.56
N GLY A 105 8.45 4.46 8.75
CA GLY A 105 8.89 3.82 9.99
C GLY A 105 7.99 4.11 11.20
N GLU A 106 6.80 4.62 10.95
CA GLU A 106 5.78 5.03 11.91
C GLU A 106 4.48 4.24 11.64
N PRO A 107 4.36 2.98 12.11
CA PRO A 107 3.14 2.21 11.90
C PRO A 107 1.96 2.84 12.64
N ILE A 108 0.98 3.31 11.88
CA ILE A 108 -0.26 3.91 12.40
C ILE A 108 -1.44 2.96 12.19
N GLU A 109 -2.48 3.10 12.99
CA GLU A 109 -3.75 2.41 12.75
C GLU A 109 -4.31 2.83 11.40
N THR A 110 -4.60 1.86 10.53
CA THR A 110 -5.10 2.10 9.17
C THR A 110 -6.34 3.00 9.20
N TRP A 111 -7.25 2.74 10.15
CA TRP A 111 -8.47 3.51 10.29
C TRP A 111 -8.28 4.87 10.94
N GLU A 112 -7.24 5.08 11.75
CA GLU A 112 -6.88 6.42 12.21
C GLU A 112 -6.44 7.27 11.01
N PHE A 113 -5.51 6.74 10.21
CA PHE A 113 -5.02 7.44 9.01
C PHE A 113 -6.14 7.75 8.01
N VAL A 114 -7.00 6.76 7.72
CA VAL A 114 -8.17 6.94 6.85
C VAL A 114 -9.14 7.97 7.44
N SER A 115 -9.35 7.97 8.76
CA SER A 115 -10.23 8.94 9.43
C SER A 115 -9.69 10.36 9.32
N CYS A 116 -8.39 10.57 9.56
CA CYS A 116 -7.74 11.87 9.38
C CYS A 116 -7.90 12.39 7.94
N MET A 117 -7.70 11.52 6.95
CA MET A 117 -7.93 11.88 5.54
C MET A 117 -9.39 12.25 5.27
N MET A 118 -10.35 11.51 5.82
CA MET A 118 -11.77 11.81 5.67
C MET A 118 -12.13 13.16 6.29
N GLU A 119 -11.62 13.45 7.50
CA GLU A 119 -11.83 14.72 8.20
C GLU A 119 -11.21 15.90 7.43
N ALA A 120 -9.99 15.73 6.90
CA ALA A 120 -9.34 16.73 6.04
C ALA A 120 -10.15 17.04 4.77
N MET A 121 -10.96 16.10 4.28
CA MET A 121 -11.89 16.29 3.16
C MET A 121 -13.27 16.82 3.58
N GLY A 122 -13.49 17.12 4.87
CA GLY A 122 -14.77 17.56 5.42
C GLY A 122 -15.82 16.44 5.55
N CYS A 123 -15.40 15.18 5.51
CA CYS A 123 -16.27 14.02 5.68
C CYS A 123 -16.35 13.60 7.16
N GLN A 124 -17.45 12.94 7.53
CA GLN A 124 -17.62 12.42 8.90
C GLN A 124 -16.76 11.19 9.14
N ARG A 125 -16.14 11.12 10.33
CA ARG A 125 -15.38 9.95 10.78
C ARG A 125 -16.28 8.70 10.92
N PRO A 126 -15.87 7.54 10.40
CA PRO A 126 -16.62 6.30 10.57
C PRO A 126 -16.59 5.86 12.04
N ARG A 127 -17.72 5.34 12.54
CA ARG A 127 -17.88 4.97 13.97
C ARG A 127 -18.38 3.56 14.21
N VAL A 128 -18.90 2.89 13.16
CA VAL A 128 -19.57 1.60 13.30
C VAL A 128 -18.70 0.50 12.72
N ASN A 129 -18.32 -0.49 13.51
CA ASN A 129 -17.53 -1.61 13.01
C ASN A 129 -18.40 -2.53 12.15
N LEU A 130 -17.93 -2.83 10.94
CA LEU A 130 -18.51 -3.79 10.01
C LEU A 130 -17.53 -4.96 9.84
N PRO A 131 -17.89 -6.19 10.25
CA PRO A 131 -17.00 -7.33 10.13
C PRO A 131 -16.60 -7.58 8.67
N ALA A 132 -15.29 -7.65 8.41
CA ALA A 132 -14.74 -7.86 7.06
C ALA A 132 -15.30 -9.11 6.37
N LYS A 133 -15.58 -10.18 7.14
CA LYS A 133 -16.20 -11.41 6.64
C LYS A 133 -17.54 -11.16 5.94
N MET A 134 -18.37 -10.26 6.47
CA MET A 134 -19.68 -9.97 5.86
C MET A 134 -19.51 -9.35 4.46
N LEU A 135 -18.56 -8.43 4.31
CA LEU A 135 -18.25 -7.83 3.01
C LEU A 135 -17.67 -8.84 2.02
N LEU A 136 -16.78 -9.72 2.49
CA LEU A 136 -16.23 -10.78 1.65
C LEU A 136 -17.30 -11.77 1.19
N PHE A 137 -18.20 -12.19 2.08
CA PHE A 137 -19.34 -13.05 1.73
C PHE A 137 -20.29 -12.35 0.74
N ALA A 138 -20.61 -11.07 0.96
CA ALA A 138 -21.45 -10.30 0.04
C ALA A 138 -20.81 -10.19 -1.35
N ALA A 139 -19.50 -9.95 -1.43
CA ALA A 139 -18.76 -9.91 -2.69
C ALA A 139 -18.77 -11.27 -3.42
N GLN A 140 -18.53 -12.37 -2.69
CA GLN A 140 -18.59 -13.72 -3.25
C GLN A 140 -19.99 -14.08 -3.76
N PHE A 141 -21.02 -13.73 -2.99
CA PHE A 141 -22.41 -14.01 -3.34
C PHE A 141 -22.87 -13.22 -4.57
N SER A 142 -22.51 -11.92 -4.64
CA SER A 142 -22.72 -11.10 -5.83
C SER A 142 -22.03 -11.72 -7.05
N ASN A 143 -20.76 -12.10 -6.94
CA ASN A 143 -20.01 -12.69 -8.06
C ASN A 143 -20.62 -14.01 -8.53
N MET A 144 -21.10 -14.85 -7.60
CA MET A 144 -21.81 -16.08 -7.92
C MET A 144 -23.13 -15.81 -8.67
N ILE A 145 -23.90 -14.80 -8.23
CA ILE A 145 -25.16 -14.39 -8.89
C ILE A 145 -24.89 -13.90 -10.31
N HIS A 146 -23.87 -13.06 -10.51
CA HIS A 146 -23.49 -12.57 -11.83
C HIS A 146 -23.16 -13.72 -12.79
N HIS A 147 -22.33 -14.66 -12.33
CA HIS A 147 -21.92 -15.81 -13.13
C HIS A 147 -23.08 -16.77 -13.42
N ARG A 148 -24.02 -16.94 -12.48
CA ARG A 148 -25.15 -17.89 -12.61
C ARG A 148 -26.30 -17.34 -13.45
N LEU A 149 -26.58 -16.04 -13.35
CA LEU A 149 -27.81 -15.43 -13.89
C LEU A 149 -27.54 -14.51 -15.10
N GLY A 150 -26.28 -14.27 -15.47
CA GLY A 150 -25.93 -13.42 -16.63
C GLY A 150 -26.38 -11.95 -16.50
N LEU A 151 -26.90 -11.57 -15.34
CA LEU A 151 -27.35 -10.21 -15.06
C LEU A 151 -26.13 -9.34 -14.77
N GLN A 152 -25.83 -8.41 -15.67
CA GLN A 152 -24.94 -7.28 -15.40
C GLN A 152 -25.63 -6.34 -14.39
N MET A 153 -25.70 -6.74 -13.12
CA MET A 153 -25.98 -5.80 -12.04
C MET A 153 -24.83 -4.79 -12.01
N SER A 154 -25.08 -3.54 -12.39
CA SER A 154 -24.08 -2.45 -12.40
C SER A 154 -23.61 -2.04 -11.00
N SER A 155 -24.05 -2.76 -9.96
CA SER A 155 -23.75 -2.50 -8.56
C SER A 155 -22.55 -3.35 -8.14
N THR A 156 -21.37 -3.08 -8.68
CA THR A 156 -20.14 -3.60 -8.08
C THR A 156 -20.14 -3.20 -6.60
N PRO A 157 -19.83 -4.13 -5.67
CA PRO A 157 -19.70 -3.77 -4.27
C PRO A 157 -18.75 -2.57 -4.16
N PRO A 158 -19.06 -1.53 -3.38
CA PRO A 158 -18.22 -0.31 -3.30
C PRO A 158 -16.79 -0.58 -2.84
N LEU A 159 -16.49 -1.80 -2.40
CA LEU A 159 -15.19 -2.29 -1.98
C LEU A 159 -14.84 -3.57 -2.72
N TYR A 160 -13.72 -3.55 -3.43
CA TYR A 160 -13.07 -4.74 -3.97
C TYR A 160 -12.44 -5.57 -2.85
N PRO A 161 -12.31 -6.91 -3.00
CA PRO A 161 -11.72 -7.78 -1.98
C PRO A 161 -10.36 -7.32 -1.46
N ASP A 162 -9.50 -6.76 -2.33
CA ASP A 162 -8.18 -6.26 -1.90
C ASP A 162 -8.29 -5.04 -0.97
N ALA A 163 -9.28 -4.18 -1.14
CA ALA A 163 -9.54 -3.06 -0.22
C ALA A 163 -10.02 -3.57 1.14
N VAL A 164 -10.91 -4.56 1.16
CA VAL A 164 -11.37 -5.19 2.40
C VAL A 164 -10.19 -5.84 3.13
N TYR A 165 -9.33 -6.54 2.40
CA TYR A 165 -8.11 -7.12 2.95
C TYR A 165 -7.18 -6.05 3.52
N PHE A 166 -6.90 -5.01 2.75
CA PHE A 166 -6.06 -3.87 3.14
C PHE A 166 -6.54 -3.19 4.42
N LEU A 167 -7.84 -2.90 4.50
CA LEU A 167 -8.43 -2.20 5.65
C LEU A 167 -8.52 -3.09 6.91
N SER A 168 -8.56 -4.41 6.76
CA SER A 168 -8.79 -5.34 7.88
C SER A 168 -7.54 -6.02 8.45
N HIS A 169 -6.42 -6.01 7.73
CA HIS A 169 -5.20 -6.73 8.12
C HIS A 169 -4.04 -5.78 8.43
N THR A 170 -3.25 -6.14 9.46
CA THR A 170 -2.02 -5.43 9.80
C THR A 170 -0.93 -5.72 8.77
N ARG A 171 -0.35 -4.67 8.19
CA ARG A 171 0.76 -4.73 7.23
C ARG A 171 1.85 -3.73 7.60
N THR A 172 2.84 -4.19 8.35
CA THR A 172 4.01 -3.41 8.73
C THR A 172 5.29 -4.00 8.14
N PHE A 173 6.25 -3.16 7.80
CA PHE A 173 7.50 -3.53 7.14
C PHE A 173 8.71 -3.10 7.97
N ASN A 174 9.74 -3.95 7.97
CA ASN A 174 10.98 -3.66 8.66
C ASN A 174 11.96 -2.93 7.72
N ILE A 175 12.20 -1.65 8.01
CA ILE A 175 13.12 -0.79 7.24
C ILE A 175 14.55 -0.77 7.79
N SER A 176 14.89 -1.63 8.76
CA SER A 176 16.23 -1.67 9.37
C SER A 176 17.33 -1.99 8.35
N LYS A 177 17.00 -2.78 7.32
CA LYS A 177 17.92 -3.06 6.22
C LYS A 177 18.21 -1.80 5.39
N ALA A 178 17.18 -1.02 5.06
CA ALA A 178 17.33 0.24 4.33
C ALA A 178 18.13 1.26 5.15
N ARG A 179 17.83 1.39 6.46
CA ARG A 179 18.60 2.26 7.38
C ARG A 179 20.09 1.91 7.40
N ARG A 180 20.44 0.63 7.54
CA ARG A 180 21.84 0.19 7.66
C ARG A 180 22.61 0.22 6.35
N GLN A 181 21.98 -0.15 5.23
CA GLN A 181 22.68 -0.37 3.96
C GLN A 181 22.55 0.81 2.99
N LEU A 182 21.40 1.49 2.97
CA LEU A 182 21.18 2.67 2.13
C LEU A 182 21.47 3.98 2.86
N GLY A 183 21.56 3.98 4.19
CA GLY A 183 21.59 5.21 4.99
C GLY A 183 20.23 5.93 5.01
N TYR A 184 19.15 5.26 4.57
CA TYR A 184 17.82 5.85 4.49
C TYR A 184 17.22 6.10 5.87
N ALA A 185 16.79 7.33 6.13
CA ALA A 185 15.90 7.69 7.22
C ALA A 185 14.77 8.58 6.69
N PRO A 186 13.51 8.38 7.12
CA PRO A 186 12.41 9.24 6.72
C PRO A 186 12.69 10.68 7.18
N THR A 187 12.51 11.65 6.29
CA THR A 187 12.74 13.08 6.55
C THR A 187 11.46 13.82 6.90
N VAL A 188 10.33 13.33 6.39
CA VAL A 188 8.98 13.85 6.67
C VAL A 188 8.22 12.87 7.57
N SER A 189 7.67 13.33 8.69
CA SER A 189 6.80 12.56 9.60
C SER A 189 5.40 12.39 9.05
N LEU A 190 4.63 11.44 9.59
CA LEU A 190 3.20 11.29 9.27
C LEU A 190 2.32 12.38 9.93
N GLU A 191 2.76 12.95 11.05
CA GLU A 191 2.09 14.07 11.71
C GLU A 191 2.50 15.39 11.03
N VAL A 192 1.52 16.11 10.46
CA VAL A 192 1.61 17.51 10.01
C VAL A 192 0.41 18.28 10.55
#